data_AF-A0A4P9WD17-F1
#
_entry.id   AF-A0A4P9WD17-F1
#
_cell.length_a   1.000
_cell.length_b   1.000
_cell.length_c   1.000
_cell.angle_alpha   90.00
_cell.angle_beta   90.00
_cell.angle_gamma   90.00
#
_symmetry.space_group_name_H-M   'P 1'
#
loop_
_entity.id
_entity.type
_entity.pdbx_description
1 polymer ?
#
loop_
_entity_poly.entity_id
_entity_poly.type
_entity_poly.pdbx_seq_one_letter_code
_entity_poly.pdbx_strand_id
1 'polypeptide(L)'
;MELRKICGHPYLLQDVEPTNLTPAESHARLIDSSSKLDLLHRMLAKLRARGHRVLIFSQFKLILNIIEDYVVAEGFPYCRLVGLGW
;
A
#
# COMPACT_ATOMS: atom_id res chain seq x y z
N MET A 1 4.81 2.54 -19.54
CA MET A 1 3.88 2.13 -18.47
C MET A 1 4.00 3.01 -17.21
N GLU A 2 4.91 3.98 -17.18
CA GLU A 2 5.26 4.75 -15.96
C GLU A 2 4.11 5.58 -15.38
N LEU A 3 3.24 6.16 -16.22
CA LEU A 3 2.06 6.89 -15.73
C LEU A 3 1.08 6.00 -14.94
N ARG A 4 0.98 4.70 -15.28
CA ARG A 4 0.16 3.77 -14.49
C ARG A 4 0.84 3.42 -13.17
N LYS A 5 2.17 3.30 -13.17
CA LYS A 5 2.97 3.05 -11.96
C LYS A 5 2.86 4.22 -10.99
N ILE A 6 3.08 5.45 -11.45
CA ILE A 6 3.01 6.65 -10.59
C ILE A 6 1.61 6.85 -10.02
N CYS A 7 0.56 6.58 -10.81
CA CYS A 7 -0.82 6.57 -10.34
C CYS A 7 -1.11 5.46 -9.31
N GLY A 8 -0.32 4.37 -9.29
CA GLY A 8 -0.41 3.31 -8.30
C GLY A 8 0.28 3.70 -7.01
N HIS A 9 1.58 3.98 -7.09
CA HIS A 9 2.41 4.48 -6.01
C HIS A 9 3.74 5.03 -6.59
N PRO A 10 4.29 6.16 -6.11
CA PRO A 10 5.56 6.68 -6.61
C PRO A 10 6.74 5.72 -6.51
N TYR A 11 6.79 4.89 -5.45
CA TYR A 11 7.87 3.91 -5.24
C TYR A 11 7.88 2.75 -6.25
N LEU A 12 6.91 2.69 -7.16
CA LEU A 12 6.99 1.79 -8.32
C LEU A 12 7.96 2.28 -9.40
N LEU A 13 8.42 3.53 -9.30
CA LEU A 13 9.48 4.10 -10.13
C LEU A 13 10.84 3.79 -9.51
N GLN A 14 11.85 3.60 -10.36
CA GLN A 14 13.22 3.32 -9.91
C GLN A 14 13.80 4.52 -9.16
N ASP A 15 14.52 4.24 -8.08
CA ASP A 15 15.34 5.19 -7.31
C ASP A 15 14.58 6.39 -6.71
N VAL A 16 13.26 6.28 -6.54
CA VAL A 16 12.42 7.32 -5.90
C VAL A 16 12.21 7.05 -4.41
N GLU A 17 12.27 5.79 -3.98
CA GLU A 17 12.08 5.42 -2.58
C GLU A 17 13.28 5.81 -1.71
N PRO A 18 13.08 6.55 -0.59
CA PRO A 18 14.16 6.97 0.29
C PRO A 18 14.71 5.80 1.12
N THR A 19 16.04 5.64 1.13
CA THR A 19 16.72 4.46 1.72
C THR A 19 17.29 4.67 3.13
N ASN A 20 17.44 5.91 3.58
CA ASN A 20 18.09 6.25 4.87
C ASN A 20 17.07 6.73 5.92
N LEU A 21 15.99 5.98 6.11
CA LEU A 21 14.93 6.30 7.06
C LEU A 21 14.80 5.23 8.15
N THR A 22 14.39 5.64 9.34
CA THR A 22 13.95 4.68 10.36
C THR A 22 12.67 3.96 9.89
N PRO A 23 12.32 2.79 10.47
CA PRO A 23 11.09 2.08 10.09
C PRO A 23 9.83 2.94 10.22
N ALA A 24 9.74 3.78 11.26
CA ALA A 24 8.61 4.68 11.47
C ALA A 24 8.53 5.80 10.42
N GLU A 25 9.68 6.39 10.07
CA GLU A 25 9.74 7.41 9.02
C GLU A 25 9.46 6.81 7.64
N SER A 26 9.98 5.61 7.36
CA SER A 26 9.72 4.90 6.11
C SER A 26 8.22 4.63 5.93
N HIS A 27 7.56 4.14 6.98
CA HIS A 27 6.11 3.92 6.98
C HIS A 27 5.31 5.21 6.77
N ALA A 28 5.66 6.29 7.47
CA ALA A 28 5.02 7.58 7.28
C ALA A 28 5.18 8.08 5.82
N ARG A 29 6.39 7.95 5.26
CA ARG A 29 6.68 8.35 3.87
C ARG A 29 5.94 7.48 2.85
N LEU A 30 5.81 6.18 3.10
CA LEU A 30 5.02 5.26 2.28
C LEU A 30 3.59 5.81 2.13
N ILE A 31 2.93 6.16 3.24
CA ILE A 31 1.56 6.69 3.24
C ILE A 31 1.51 8.07 2.56
N ASP A 32 2.35 9.01 2.98
CA ASP A 32 2.30 10.41 2.56
C ASP A 32 2.61 10.60 1.06
N SER A 33 3.40 9.70 0.47
CA SER A 33 3.77 9.78 -0.94
C SER A 33 2.63 9.42 -1.91
N SER A 34 1.54 8.80 -1.43
CA SER A 34 0.42 8.36 -2.27
C SER A 34 -0.92 8.77 -1.69
N SER A 35 -1.64 9.66 -2.40
CA SER A 35 -2.99 10.09 -2.00
C SER A 35 -4.00 8.95 -1.91
N LYS A 36 -3.81 7.88 -2.70
CA LYS A 36 -4.63 6.67 -2.60
C LYS A 36 -4.35 5.90 -1.31
N LEU A 37 -3.08 5.83 -0.90
CA LEU A 37 -2.68 5.12 0.32
C LEU A 37 -3.03 5.92 1.58
N ASP A 38 -2.84 7.24 1.58
CA ASP A 38 -3.34 8.15 2.63
C ASP A 38 -4.87 8.05 2.79
N LEU A 39 -5.62 8.05 1.69
CA LEU A 39 -7.07 7.83 1.75
C LEU A 39 -7.40 6.45 2.32
N LEU A 40 -6.73 5.40 1.86
CA LEU A 40 -6.91 4.04 2.35
C LEU A 40 -6.62 3.96 3.85
N HIS A 41 -5.57 4.62 4.35
CA HIS A 41 -5.20 4.67 5.75
C HIS A 41 -6.32 5.23 6.62
N ARG A 42 -6.85 6.40 6.24
CA ARG A 42 -7.97 7.04 6.94
C ARG A 42 -9.25 6.20 6.89
N MET A 43 -9.51 5.52 5.77
CA MET A 43 -10.68 4.66 5.61
C MET A 43 -10.57 3.38 6.45
N LEU A 44 -9.43 2.69 6.40
CA LEU A 44 -9.21 1.43 7.10
C LEU A 44 -9.27 1.58 8.62
N ALA A 45 -8.74 2.68 9.17
CA ALA A 45 -8.87 2.97 10.60
C ALA A 45 -10.34 3.03 11.04
N LYS A 46 -11.19 3.73 10.27
CA LYS A 46 -12.63 3.84 10.53
C LYS A 46 -13.37 2.50 10.33
N LEU A 47 -12.99 1.74 9.31
CA LEU A 47 -13.62 0.46 9.01
C LEU A 47 -13.28 -0.61 10.06
N ARG A 48 -12.02 -0.65 10.54
CA ARG A 48 -11.58 -1.54 11.62
C ARG A 48 -12.28 -1.24 12.93
N ALA A 49 -12.40 0.05 13.29
CA ALA A 49 -13.11 0.45 14.51
C ALA A 49 -14.59 0.00 14.53
N ARG A 50 -15.20 -0.20 13.35
CA ARG A 50 -16.57 -0.68 13.18
C ARG A 50 -16.68 -2.20 12.94
N GLY A 51 -15.57 -2.93 12.91
CA GLY A 51 -15.54 -4.37 12.69
C GLY A 51 -15.83 -4.81 11.24
N HIS A 52 -15.63 -3.94 10.25
CA HIS A 52 -15.81 -4.31 8.84
C HIS A 52 -14.65 -5.15 8.30
N ARG A 53 -14.95 -6.00 7.30
CA ARG A 53 -13.95 -6.69 6.48
C ARG A 53 -13.80 -5.98 5.14
N VAL A 54 -12.58 -5.86 4.64
CA VAL A 54 -12.25 -5.12 3.42
C VAL A 54 -11.58 -6.04 2.41
N LEU A 55 -12.00 -5.93 1.16
CA LEU A 55 -11.40 -6.62 0.02
C LEU A 55 -10.83 -5.58 -0.93
N ILE A 56 -9.54 -5.70 -1.26
CA ILE A 56 -8.83 -4.78 -2.14
C ILE A 56 -8.45 -5.52 -3.42
N PHE A 57 -8.81 -4.93 -4.57
CA PHE A 57 -8.39 -5.41 -5.88
C PHE A 57 -7.36 -4.47 -6.50
N SER A 58 -6.40 -5.04 -7.22
CA SER A 58 -5.45 -4.29 -8.04
C SER A 58 -5.18 -5.03 -9.35
N GLN A 59 -5.09 -4.28 -10.44
CA GLN A 59 -4.65 -4.80 -11.74
C GLN A 59 -3.14 -5.10 -11.77
N PHE A 60 -2.35 -4.49 -10.87
CA PHE A 60 -0.90 -4.64 -10.83
C PHE A 60 -0.46 -5.34 -9.55
N LYS A 61 0.23 -6.48 -9.69
CA LYS A 61 0.79 -7.27 -8.58
C LYS A 61 1.74 -6.44 -7.71
N LEU A 62 2.50 -5.51 -8.30
CA LEU A 62 3.44 -4.65 -7.58
C LEU A 62 2.74 -3.69 -6.60
N ILE A 63 1.54 -3.20 -6.93
CA ILE A 63 0.76 -2.36 -5.99
C ILE A 63 0.35 -3.18 -4.76
N LEU A 64 0.11 -4.49 -4.92
CA LEU A 64 -0.21 -5.35 -3.78
C LEU A 64 0.99 -5.54 -2.84
N ASN A 65 2.25 -5.40 -3.31
CA ASN A 65 3.42 -5.39 -2.44
C ASN A 65 3.43 -4.13 -1.57
N ILE A 66 3.20 -2.95 -2.17
CA ILE A 66 3.11 -1.68 -1.43
C ILE A 66 2.01 -1.73 -0.35
N ILE A 67 0.85 -2.30 -0.69
CA ILE A 67 -0.25 -2.46 0.25
C ILE A 67 0.10 -3.46 1.35
N GLU A 68 0.84 -4.52 1.02
CA GLU A 68 1.33 -5.51 1.98
C GLU A 68 2.27 -4.88 3.02
N ASP A 69 3.25 -4.08 2.59
CA ASP A 69 4.15 -3.34 3.49
C ASP A 69 3.36 -2.45 4.45
N TYR A 70 2.38 -1.71 3.92
CA TYR A 70 1.49 -0.86 4.71
C TYR A 70 0.66 -1.66 5.74
N VAL A 71 0.00 -2.76 5.35
CA VAL A 71 -0.87 -3.51 6.28
C VAL A 71 -0.09 -4.25 7.35
N VAL A 72 1.14 -4.68 7.04
CA VAL A 72 2.07 -5.28 8.02
C VAL A 72 2.47 -4.24 9.06
N ALA A 73 2.88 -3.04 8.63
CA ALA A 73 3.28 -1.96 9.53
C ALA A 73 2.12 -1.47 10.43
N GLU A 74 0.89 -1.45 9.91
CA GLU A 74 -0.31 -1.10 10.67
C GLU A 74 -0.89 -2.25 11.52
N GLY A 75 -0.30 -3.45 11.42
CA GLY A 75 -0.75 -4.64 12.16
C GLY A 75 -2.17 -5.07 11.81
N PHE A 76 -2.56 -5.01 10.54
CA PHE A 76 -3.82 -5.60 10.06
C PHE A 76 -3.62 -7.09 9.75
N PRO A 77 -4.50 -7.98 10.24
CA PRO A 77 -4.54 -9.35 9.73
C PRO A 77 -5.05 -9.33 8.29
N TYR A 78 -4.35 -10.01 7.38
CA TYR A 78 -4.72 -10.04 5.97
C TYR A 78 -4.45 -11.41 5.35
N CYS A 79 -5.06 -11.65 4.19
CA CYS A 79 -4.76 -12.76 3.30
C CYS A 79 -4.55 -12.18 1.90
N ARG A 80 -3.54 -12.67 1.20
CA ARG A 80 -3.19 -12.21 -0.14
C ARG A 80 -3.43 -13.33 -1.15
N LEU A 81 -4.31 -13.07 -2.10
CA LEU A 81 -4.55 -13.96 -3.24
C LEU A 81 -3.96 -13.32 -4.50
N VAL A 82 -3.09 -14.06 -5.18
CA VAL A 82 -2.52 -13.64 -6.47
C VAL A 82 -2.87 -14.70 -7.49
N GLY A 83 -3.48 -14.29 -8.61
CA GLY A 83 -3.69 -15.20 -9.72
C GLY A 83 -2.37 -15.73 -10.27
N LEU A 84 -2.24 -17.06 -10.34
CA LEU A 84 -1.26 -17.72 -11.19
C LEU A 84 -1.71 -17.44 -12.63
N GLY A 85 -0.89 -16.72 -13.40
CA GLY A 85 -1.19 -16.46 -14.80
C GLY A 85 -1.09 -17.77 -15.55
N TRP A 86 -2.23 -18.30 -15.97
CA TRP A 86 -2.33 -19.29 -17.04
C TRP A 86 -2.67 -18.55 -18.33
#